data_AF-A0AA37RIC9-F1
#
_entry.id   AF-A0AA37RIC9-F1
#
_cell.length_a   1.000
_cell.length_b   1.000
_cell.length_c   1.000
_cell.angle_alpha   90.00
_cell.angle_beta   90.00
_cell.angle_gamma   90.00
#
_symmetry.space_group_name_H-M   'P 1'
#
loop_
_entity.id
_entity.type
_entity.pdbx_description
1 polymer ?
#
loop_
_entity_poly.entity_id
_entity_poly.type
_entity_poly.pdbx_seq_one_letter_code
_entity_poly.pdbx_strand_id
1 'polypeptide(L)'
;MGWLDFFKGKKKEGVVKKAVEFKEDKHVEAKESVQSSQQLRLCGVELERMPANADELNSMMARAAIAIIPHLPTEQDVYWFVIEQYDRIISCGETVASITATYPFHPCEIEYLNRKSEDSYVGHKNPGIVYVLNAVLPDLVRHYGMVPAQTMLAFIFGTYLHGNTQLIQALRLKYAVHYHNNCMSAGNLHAADQWGEVITALDK
;
A
#
# COMPACT_ATOMS: atom_id res chain seq x y z
N MET A 1 -19.83 2.62 11.30
CA MET A 1 -19.54 2.85 12.74
C MET A 1 -18.31 3.75 12.83
N GLY A 2 -18.19 4.59 13.85
CA GLY A 2 -17.21 5.69 13.90
C GLY A 2 -15.78 5.27 14.26
N TRP A 3 -14.79 6.02 13.78
CA TRP A 3 -13.35 5.74 13.87
C TRP A 3 -12.71 6.02 15.26
N LEU A 4 -13.49 6.49 16.25
CA LEU A 4 -12.96 7.18 17.43
C LEU A 4 -12.77 6.34 18.71
N ASP A 5 -13.22 5.08 18.75
CA ASP A 5 -13.27 4.31 20.01
C ASP A 5 -12.00 3.51 20.38
N PHE A 6 -10.93 3.55 19.57
CA PHE A 6 -9.81 2.61 19.71
C PHE A 6 -8.79 2.92 20.84
N PHE A 7 -8.84 4.10 21.47
CA PHE A 7 -7.80 4.55 22.42
C PHE A 7 -8.28 4.81 23.85
N LYS A 8 -8.97 3.84 24.47
CA LYS A 8 -9.27 3.85 25.92
C LYS A 8 -8.84 2.59 26.66
N GLY A 9 -7.65 2.66 27.26
CA GLY A 9 -7.38 2.07 28.58
C GLY A 9 -6.45 0.85 28.64
N LYS A 10 -5.30 1.03 29.32
CA LYS A 10 -5.10 0.58 30.71
C LYS A 10 -3.82 1.17 31.33
N LYS A 11 -3.85 1.39 32.64
CA LYS A 11 -2.72 1.78 33.53
C LYS A 11 -2.60 0.72 34.65
N LYS A 12 -1.50 0.79 35.42
CA LYS A 12 -1.22 0.13 36.72
C LYS A 12 -0.82 -1.36 36.63
N GLU A 13 0.01 -1.93 37.51
CA GLU A 13 0.95 -1.42 38.56
C GLU A 13 1.92 -2.58 38.94
N GLY A 14 3.07 -2.31 39.56
CA GLY A 14 3.98 -3.38 40.03
C GLY A 14 5.22 -2.91 40.82
N VAL A 15 5.26 -3.23 42.13
CA VAL A 15 6.29 -2.83 43.11
C VAL A 15 6.48 -4.01 44.08
N VAL A 16 7.61 -4.35 44.73
CA VAL A 16 8.89 -3.68 45.08
C VAL A 16 10.04 -4.71 44.91
N LYS A 17 11.36 -4.40 45.00
CA LYS A 17 12.15 -4.26 46.25
C LYS A 17 13.61 -3.86 45.95
N LYS A 18 14.22 -3.09 46.87
CA LYS A 18 15.68 -2.89 46.97
C LYS A 18 16.35 -4.12 47.60
N ALA A 19 17.55 -4.45 47.12
CA ALA A 19 18.65 -4.93 47.94
C ALA A 19 19.92 -4.18 47.49
N VAL A 20 20.70 -3.67 48.44
CA VAL A 20 21.95 -2.95 48.18
C VAL A 20 23.07 -3.75 48.83
N GLU A 21 23.98 -4.29 48.02
CA GLU A 21 25.29 -4.75 48.46
C GLU A 21 26.35 -3.99 47.68
N PHE A 22 27.18 -3.23 48.39
CA PHE A 22 28.41 -2.66 47.85
C PHE A 22 29.51 -3.74 47.89
N LYS A 23 30.19 -3.95 46.77
CA LYS A 23 31.53 -4.56 46.73
C LYS A 23 32.43 -3.78 45.77
N GLU A 24 33.71 -3.80 46.10
CA GLU A 24 34.72 -2.81 45.72
C GLU A 24 35.09 -2.76 44.23
N ASP A 25 35.70 -1.63 43.87
CA ASP A 25 36.18 -1.28 42.54
C ASP A 25 36.96 -2.39 41.83
N LYS A 26 36.51 -2.70 40.61
CA LYS A 26 37.39 -3.14 39.53
C LYS A 26 37.08 -2.34 38.29
N HIS A 27 38.16 -1.85 37.66
CA HIS A 27 38.19 -1.03 36.44
C HIS A 27 36.99 -1.29 35.52
N VAL A 28 36.12 -0.28 35.41
CA VAL A 28 35.15 -0.19 34.33
C VAL A 28 35.93 0.15 33.06
N GLU A 29 36.39 -0.87 32.35
CA GLU A 29 36.56 -0.73 30.92
C GLU A 29 35.20 -0.28 30.37
N ALA A 30 35.19 0.89 29.74
CA ALA A 30 34.01 1.38 29.05
C ALA A 30 33.74 0.46 27.86
N LYS A 31 32.99 -0.61 28.09
CA LYS A 31 32.24 -1.27 27.04
C LYS A 31 31.33 -0.20 26.47
N GLU A 32 31.70 0.32 25.31
CA GLU A 32 30.77 1.03 24.45
C GLU A 32 29.52 0.18 24.38
N SER A 33 28.44 0.69 25.00
CA SER A 33 27.13 0.12 24.76
C SER A 33 26.87 0.39 23.29
N VAL A 34 27.13 -0.60 22.45
CA VAL A 34 26.58 -0.69 21.10
C VAL A 34 25.09 -0.58 21.31
N GLN A 35 24.57 0.64 21.21
CA GLN A 35 23.15 0.92 21.13
C GLN A 35 22.71 0.06 19.96
N SER A 36 21.92 -0.99 20.24
CA SER A 36 21.27 -1.72 19.18
C SER A 36 20.43 -0.69 18.46
N SER A 37 20.88 -0.27 17.28
CA SER A 37 20.13 0.61 16.40
C SER A 37 18.84 -0.14 16.12
N GLN A 38 17.77 0.21 16.82
CA GLN A 38 16.47 -0.37 16.59
C GLN A 38 16.12 -0.02 15.15
N GLN A 39 16.23 -1.01 14.26
CA GLN A 39 15.99 -0.81 12.84
C GLN A 39 14.61 -0.18 12.70
N LEU A 40 14.59 1.03 12.17
CA LEU A 40 13.38 1.78 12.00
C LEU A 40 12.61 1.11 10.86
N ARG A 41 11.42 0.60 11.16
CA ARG A 41 10.53 0.08 10.13
C ARG A 41 9.53 1.16 9.73
N LEU A 42 9.50 1.50 8.45
CA LEU A 42 8.59 2.49 7.87
C LEU A 42 7.99 1.90 6.60
N CYS A 43 6.66 1.86 6.50
CA CYS A 43 5.96 1.28 5.34
C CYS A 43 6.37 -0.17 5.04
N GLY A 44 6.66 -0.93 6.10
CA GLY A 44 7.17 -2.30 6.02
C GLY A 44 8.66 -2.44 5.64
N VAL A 45 9.32 -1.35 5.23
CA VAL A 45 10.74 -1.29 4.84
C VAL A 45 11.63 -1.02 6.06
N GLU A 46 12.75 -1.74 6.18
CA GLU A 46 13.78 -1.49 7.21
C GLU A 46 14.75 -0.36 6.80
N LEU A 47 14.98 0.55 7.74
CA LEU A 47 15.82 1.74 7.63
C LEU A 47 16.74 1.86 8.85
N GLU A 48 17.93 2.41 8.66
CA GLU A 48 18.85 2.74 9.77
C GLU A 48 18.41 4.01 10.52
N ARG A 49 17.79 4.95 9.79
CA ARG A 49 17.27 6.23 10.30
C ARG A 49 16.15 6.75 9.40
N MET A 50 15.44 7.80 9.85
CA MET A 50 14.51 8.53 8.99
C MET A 50 15.25 9.13 7.77
N PRO A 51 14.58 9.22 6.59
CA PRO A 51 15.10 9.96 5.44
C PRO A 51 15.37 11.43 5.79
N ALA A 52 16.56 11.92 5.47
CA ALA A 52 17.02 13.28 5.75
C ALA A 52 16.84 14.25 4.57
N ASN A 53 16.59 13.73 3.38
CA ASN A 53 16.45 14.49 2.14
C ASN A 53 15.45 13.81 1.17
N ALA A 54 15.14 14.50 0.07
CA ALA A 54 14.17 14.02 -0.92
C ALA A 54 14.61 12.71 -1.62
N ASP A 55 15.91 12.52 -1.89
CA ASP A 55 16.40 11.33 -2.58
C ASP A 55 16.31 10.08 -1.70
N GLU A 56 16.64 10.19 -0.42
CA GLU A 56 16.42 9.13 0.57
C GLU A 56 14.92 8.82 0.76
N LEU A 57 14.06 9.84 0.69
CA LEU A 57 12.60 9.67 0.78
C LEU A 57 12.06 8.93 -0.44
N ASN A 58 12.50 9.32 -1.65
CA ASN A 58 12.15 8.68 -2.90
C ASN A 58 12.65 7.22 -2.95
N SER A 59 13.87 6.96 -2.47
CA SER A 59 14.43 5.61 -2.34
C SER A 59 13.61 4.75 -1.37
N MET A 60 13.20 5.31 -0.23
CA MET A 60 12.31 4.63 0.73
C MET A 60 10.96 4.30 0.08
N MET A 61 10.34 5.24 -0.64
CA MET A 61 9.06 5.01 -1.34
C MET A 61 9.19 3.95 -2.45
N ALA A 62 10.30 3.93 -3.20
CA ALA A 62 10.57 2.89 -4.20
C ALA A 62 10.75 1.50 -3.55
N ARG A 63 11.44 1.42 -2.39
CA ARG A 63 11.52 0.17 -1.60
C ARG A 63 10.16 -0.25 -1.06
N ALA A 64 9.30 0.69 -0.66
CA ALA A 64 7.94 0.41 -0.21
C ALA A 64 7.06 -0.13 -1.35
N ALA A 65 7.25 0.35 -2.59
CA ALA A 65 6.58 -0.17 -3.78
C ALA A 65 6.96 -1.64 -4.05
N ILE A 66 8.25 -1.99 -3.93
CA ILE A 66 8.74 -3.37 -4.04
C ILE A 66 8.18 -4.25 -2.91
N ALA A 67 8.08 -3.72 -1.70
CA ALA A 67 7.55 -4.44 -0.53
C ALA A 67 6.08 -4.84 -0.65
N ILE A 68 5.32 -4.32 -1.63
CA ILE A 68 3.95 -4.76 -1.92
C ILE A 68 3.93 -6.13 -2.62
N ILE A 69 4.93 -6.45 -3.45
CA ILE A 69 4.94 -7.64 -4.32
C ILE A 69 4.74 -8.96 -3.54
N PRO A 70 5.41 -9.22 -2.39
CA PRO A 70 5.19 -10.45 -1.61
C PRO A 70 3.78 -10.61 -1.05
N HIS A 71 2.97 -9.55 -1.01
CA HIS A 71 1.57 -9.58 -0.58
C HIS A 71 0.59 -9.82 -1.74
N LEU A 72 1.07 -10.03 -2.96
CA LEU A 72 0.27 -10.28 -4.16
C LEU A 72 0.66 -11.62 -4.81
N PRO A 73 0.40 -12.77 -4.15
CA PRO A 73 0.91 -14.07 -4.58
C PRO A 73 0.26 -14.60 -5.86
N THR A 74 -0.88 -14.06 -6.29
CA THR A 74 -1.57 -14.49 -7.52
C THR A 74 -1.80 -13.33 -8.50
N GLU A 75 -1.95 -13.68 -9.78
CA GLU A 75 -2.39 -12.75 -10.83
C GLU A 75 -3.71 -12.03 -10.49
N GLN A 76 -4.61 -12.73 -9.80
CA GLN A 76 -5.88 -12.19 -9.32
C GLN A 76 -5.66 -11.13 -8.25
N ASP A 77 -4.75 -11.36 -7.30
CA ASP A 77 -4.38 -10.37 -6.30
C ASP A 77 -3.76 -9.13 -6.95
N VAL A 78 -2.87 -9.30 -7.94
CA VAL A 78 -2.26 -8.19 -8.68
C VAL A 78 -3.32 -7.36 -9.41
N TYR A 79 -4.24 -8.00 -10.14
CA TYR A 79 -5.31 -7.30 -10.85
C TYR A 79 -6.22 -6.52 -9.91
N TRP A 80 -6.75 -7.18 -8.87
CA TRP A 80 -7.64 -6.54 -7.90
C TRP A 80 -6.94 -5.42 -7.13
N PHE A 81 -5.68 -5.60 -6.77
CA PHE A 81 -4.88 -4.56 -6.12
C PHE A 81 -4.79 -3.30 -6.98
N VAL A 82 -4.49 -3.44 -8.29
CA VAL A 82 -4.38 -2.29 -9.19
C VAL A 82 -5.68 -1.51 -9.28
N ILE A 83 -6.81 -2.17 -9.56
CA ILE A 83 -8.08 -1.45 -9.72
C ILE A 83 -8.57 -0.85 -8.39
N GLU A 84 -8.42 -1.57 -7.28
CA GLU A 84 -8.83 -1.09 -5.96
C GLU A 84 -7.96 0.04 -5.42
N GLN A 85 -6.65 0.00 -5.66
CA GLN A 85 -5.74 1.04 -5.21
C GLN A 85 -5.85 2.27 -6.11
N TYR A 86 -6.08 2.10 -7.42
CA TYR A 86 -6.33 3.22 -8.34
C TYR A 86 -7.57 4.02 -7.93
N ASP A 87 -8.71 3.35 -7.72
CA ASP A 87 -9.97 3.94 -7.19
C ASP A 87 -9.72 4.78 -5.92
N ARG A 88 -8.95 4.23 -4.97
CA ARG A 88 -8.59 4.93 -3.72
C ARG A 88 -7.67 6.12 -3.94
N ILE A 89 -6.66 6.01 -4.82
CA ILE A 89 -5.76 7.14 -5.11
C ILE A 89 -6.54 8.28 -5.76
N ILE A 90 -7.28 8.04 -6.84
CA ILE A 90 -7.96 9.13 -7.56
C ILE A 90 -9.05 9.80 -6.70
N SER A 91 -9.63 9.10 -5.72
CA SER A 91 -10.57 9.69 -4.75
C SER A 91 -9.96 10.78 -3.86
N CYS A 92 -8.62 10.90 -3.82
CA CYS A 92 -7.92 12.01 -3.16
C CYS A 92 -7.96 13.32 -3.98
N GLY A 93 -8.46 13.31 -5.22
CA GLY A 93 -8.68 14.50 -6.04
C GLY A 93 -7.40 15.26 -6.41
N GLU A 94 -7.47 16.59 -6.39
CA GLU A 94 -6.39 17.49 -6.83
C GLU A 94 -5.05 17.24 -6.12
N THR A 95 -5.07 16.75 -4.87
CA THR A 95 -3.89 16.43 -4.05
C THR A 95 -2.92 15.45 -4.72
N VAL A 96 -3.41 14.57 -5.60
CA VAL A 96 -2.59 13.55 -6.27
C VAL A 96 -2.60 13.69 -7.80
N ALA A 97 -3.35 14.65 -8.36
CA ALA A 97 -3.61 14.75 -9.79
C ALA A 97 -2.34 14.85 -10.66
N SER A 98 -1.33 15.59 -10.18
CA SER A 98 -0.03 15.71 -10.86
C SER A 98 0.78 14.41 -10.84
N ILE A 99 0.59 13.55 -9.84
CA ILE A 99 1.25 12.24 -9.74
C ILE A 99 0.51 11.22 -10.59
N THR A 100 -0.82 11.17 -10.53
CA THR A 100 -1.63 10.22 -11.31
C THR A 100 -1.45 10.44 -12.82
N ALA A 101 -1.26 11.69 -13.26
CA ALA A 101 -0.94 12.01 -14.66
C ALA A 101 0.39 11.42 -15.15
N THR A 102 1.27 10.95 -14.26
CA THR A 102 2.54 10.27 -14.63
C THR A 102 2.40 8.75 -14.72
N TYR A 103 1.23 8.18 -14.45
CA TYR A 103 1.04 6.73 -14.45
C TYR A 103 1.12 6.15 -15.87
N PRO A 104 1.66 4.93 -16.02
CA PRO A 104 1.86 4.32 -17.35
C PRO A 104 0.54 3.94 -18.05
N PHE A 105 -0.58 3.96 -17.34
CA PHE A 105 -1.91 3.75 -17.88
C PHE A 105 -2.98 4.43 -17.02
N HIS A 106 -4.11 4.75 -17.65
CA HIS A 106 -5.28 5.35 -17.04
C HIS A 106 -6.47 4.39 -17.27
N PRO A 107 -6.88 3.59 -16.25
CA PRO A 107 -8.03 2.70 -16.35
C PRO A 107 -9.35 3.43 -16.62
N CYS A 108 -10.23 2.79 -17.39
CA CYS A 108 -11.60 3.27 -17.62
C CYS A 108 -12.45 3.08 -16.35
N GLU A 109 -13.49 3.90 -16.17
CA GLU A 109 -14.32 3.87 -14.94
C GLU A 109 -14.90 2.49 -14.64
N ILE A 110 -15.33 1.75 -15.67
CA ILE A 110 -15.87 0.39 -15.51
C ILE A 110 -14.89 -0.59 -14.86
N GLU A 111 -13.57 -0.37 -14.96
CA GLU A 111 -12.54 -1.23 -14.37
C GLU A 111 -12.42 -1.08 -12.85
N TYR A 112 -12.66 0.12 -12.31
CA TYR A 112 -12.29 0.44 -10.93
C TYR A 112 -13.45 0.98 -10.07
N LEU A 113 -14.39 1.72 -10.66
CA LEU A 113 -15.37 2.52 -9.91
C LEU A 113 -16.26 1.62 -9.07
N ASN A 114 -16.24 1.83 -7.75
CA ASN A 114 -16.95 1.02 -6.75
C ASN A 114 -16.63 -0.49 -6.81
N ARG A 115 -15.54 -0.91 -7.45
CA ARG A 115 -15.12 -2.32 -7.46
C ARG A 115 -14.32 -2.66 -6.21
N LYS A 116 -14.65 -3.78 -5.57
CA LYS A 116 -13.90 -4.38 -4.46
C LYS A 116 -13.82 -5.89 -4.66
N SER A 117 -12.68 -6.47 -4.32
CA SER A 117 -12.43 -7.91 -4.40
C SER A 117 -13.42 -8.72 -3.55
N GLU A 118 -13.75 -8.22 -2.35
CA GLU A 118 -14.70 -8.88 -1.44
C GLU A 118 -16.15 -8.94 -1.96
N ASP A 119 -16.54 -8.00 -2.84
CA ASP A 119 -17.86 -7.96 -3.48
C ASP A 119 -17.94 -8.74 -4.81
N SER A 120 -16.87 -9.48 -5.15
CA SER A 120 -16.72 -10.21 -6.41
C SER A 120 -16.70 -11.73 -6.22
N TYR A 121 -16.46 -12.49 -7.30
CA TYR A 121 -16.24 -13.94 -7.23
C TYR A 121 -15.03 -14.35 -6.35
N VAL A 122 -14.16 -13.39 -5.99
CA VAL A 122 -13.04 -13.60 -5.05
C VAL A 122 -13.54 -13.76 -3.61
N GLY A 123 -14.60 -13.04 -3.21
CA GLY A 123 -15.26 -13.20 -1.90
C GLY A 123 -14.41 -12.88 -0.67
N HIS A 124 -13.22 -12.28 -0.84
CA HIS A 124 -12.36 -11.85 0.26
C HIS A 124 -11.60 -10.57 -0.10
N LYS A 125 -11.11 -9.86 0.93
CA LYS A 125 -10.28 -8.66 0.77
C LYS A 125 -8.97 -8.98 0.08
N ASN A 126 -8.55 -8.09 -0.82
CA ASN A 126 -7.26 -8.16 -1.48
C ASN A 126 -6.10 -8.02 -0.46
N PRO A 127 -5.13 -8.95 -0.40
CA PRO A 127 -4.05 -8.93 0.59
C PRO A 127 -3.11 -7.73 0.46
N GLY A 128 -2.85 -7.22 -0.75
CA GLY A 128 -2.06 -6.01 -0.97
C GLY A 128 -2.75 -4.73 -0.47
N ILE A 129 -4.07 -4.61 -0.67
CA ILE A 129 -4.87 -3.52 -0.10
C ILE A 129 -4.86 -3.58 1.43
N VAL A 130 -5.00 -4.77 2.01
CA VAL A 130 -4.88 -4.96 3.48
C VAL A 130 -3.50 -4.55 3.99
N TYR A 131 -2.43 -4.91 3.29
CA TYR A 131 -1.06 -4.48 3.64
C TYR A 131 -0.89 -2.96 3.57
N VAL A 132 -1.35 -2.32 2.48
CA VAL A 132 -1.27 -0.86 2.32
C VAL A 132 -2.03 -0.13 3.44
N LEU A 133 -3.26 -0.57 3.76
CA LEU A 133 -4.10 0.11 4.76
C LEU A 133 -3.64 -0.13 6.20
N ASN A 134 -2.98 -1.25 6.50
CA ASN A 134 -2.58 -1.60 7.87
C ASN A 134 -1.10 -1.30 8.19
N ALA A 135 -0.20 -1.29 7.21
CA ALA A 135 1.23 -1.08 7.41
C ALA A 135 1.75 0.20 6.74
N VAL A 136 1.40 0.46 5.48
CA VAL A 136 1.97 1.60 4.72
C VAL A 136 1.32 2.92 5.13
N LEU A 137 0.00 3.06 4.94
CA LEU A 137 -0.70 4.31 5.18
C LEU A 137 -0.64 4.79 6.65
N PRO A 138 -0.82 3.93 7.68
CA PRO A 138 -0.75 4.39 9.06
C PRO A 138 0.64 4.90 9.47
N ASP A 139 1.70 4.32 8.92
CA ASP A 139 3.07 4.80 9.11
C ASP A 139 3.29 6.16 8.45
N LEU A 140 2.90 6.32 7.18
CA LEU A 140 3.00 7.59 6.47
C LEU A 140 2.24 8.70 7.21
N VAL A 141 1.00 8.44 7.64
CA VAL A 141 0.17 9.40 8.38
C VAL A 141 0.81 9.77 9.72
N ARG A 142 1.41 8.80 10.44
CA ARG A 142 2.07 9.05 11.74
C ARG A 142 3.29 9.96 11.63
N HIS A 143 4.07 9.82 10.56
CA HIS A 143 5.35 10.52 10.41
C HIS A 143 5.27 11.80 9.56
N TYR A 144 4.32 11.89 8.62
CA TYR A 144 4.23 13.01 7.66
C TYR A 144 2.85 13.70 7.65
N GLY A 145 1.84 13.17 8.36
CA GLY A 145 0.47 13.68 8.32
C GLY A 145 -0.32 13.22 7.09
N MET A 146 -1.64 13.47 7.09
CA MET A 146 -2.56 12.87 6.11
C MET A 146 -2.31 13.29 4.67
N VAL A 147 -2.19 14.60 4.39
CA VAL A 147 -2.05 15.11 3.01
C VAL A 147 -0.73 14.62 2.38
N PRO A 148 0.45 14.76 3.03
CA PRO A 148 1.68 14.17 2.50
C PRO A 148 1.60 12.64 2.37
N ALA A 149 0.94 11.94 3.29
CA ALA A 149 0.76 10.49 3.18
C ALA A 149 -0.02 10.06 1.93
N GLN A 150 -1.04 10.82 1.52
CA GLN A 150 -1.78 10.57 0.28
C GLN A 150 -0.89 10.76 -0.96
N THR A 151 -0.15 11.87 -1.01
CA THR A 151 0.81 12.17 -2.09
C THR A 151 1.91 11.10 -2.18
N MET A 152 2.48 10.70 -1.04
CA MET A 152 3.49 9.64 -0.96
C MET A 152 2.94 8.27 -1.36
N LEU A 153 1.71 7.92 -0.95
CA LEU A 153 1.08 6.67 -1.35
C LEU A 153 0.78 6.63 -2.86
N ALA A 154 0.39 7.76 -3.45
CA ALA A 154 0.25 7.89 -4.90
C ALA A 154 1.59 7.70 -5.63
N PHE A 155 2.71 8.19 -5.08
CA PHE A 155 4.04 7.96 -5.65
C PHE A 155 4.50 6.50 -5.52
N ILE A 156 4.29 5.87 -4.35
CA ILE A 156 4.55 4.44 -4.13
C ILE A 156 3.76 3.59 -5.13
N PHE A 157 2.47 3.86 -5.29
CA PHE A 157 1.61 3.16 -6.24
C PHE A 157 2.07 3.37 -7.68
N GLY A 158 2.34 4.62 -8.10
CA GLY A 158 2.87 4.92 -9.44
C GLY A 158 4.19 4.19 -9.74
N THR A 159 5.09 4.14 -8.75
CA THR A 159 6.35 3.37 -8.86
C THR A 159 6.09 1.88 -9.04
N TYR A 160 5.12 1.32 -8.32
CA TYR A 160 4.69 -0.07 -8.51
C TYR A 160 4.10 -0.32 -9.91
N LEU A 161 3.28 0.61 -10.44
CA LEU A 161 2.72 0.48 -11.80
C LEU A 161 3.82 0.51 -12.87
N HIS A 162 4.76 1.45 -12.79
CA HIS A 162 5.89 1.56 -13.72
C HIS A 162 6.77 0.30 -13.69
N GLY A 163 7.08 -0.22 -12.49
CA GLY A 163 7.87 -1.45 -12.34
C GLY A 163 7.21 -2.71 -12.87
N ASN A 164 5.88 -2.72 -13.05
CA ASN A 164 5.09 -3.90 -13.43
C ASN A 164 4.22 -3.69 -14.68
N THR A 165 4.53 -2.68 -15.51
CA THR A 165 3.63 -2.20 -16.58
C THR A 165 3.14 -3.30 -17.52
N GLN A 166 4.06 -4.14 -18.03
CA GLN A 166 3.72 -5.23 -18.96
C GLN A 166 2.80 -6.29 -18.32
N LEU A 167 3.10 -6.71 -17.09
CA LEU A 167 2.28 -7.65 -16.33
C LEU A 167 0.87 -7.08 -16.11
N ILE A 168 0.78 -5.83 -15.68
CA ILE A 168 -0.52 -5.21 -15.38
C ILE A 168 -1.35 -4.99 -16.64
N GLN A 169 -0.74 -4.59 -17.77
CA GLN A 169 -1.44 -4.46 -19.06
C GLN A 169 -2.00 -5.83 -19.52
N ALA A 170 -1.19 -6.89 -19.46
CA ALA A 170 -1.63 -8.24 -19.80
C ALA A 170 -2.78 -8.75 -18.90
N LEU A 171 -2.70 -8.50 -17.58
CA LEU A 171 -3.76 -8.84 -16.64
C LEU A 171 -5.04 -8.04 -16.87
N ARG A 172 -4.94 -6.72 -17.10
CA ARG A 172 -6.10 -5.88 -17.41
C ARG A 172 -6.80 -6.37 -18.68
N LEU A 173 -6.06 -6.70 -19.74
CA LEU A 173 -6.63 -7.25 -20.98
C LEU A 173 -7.32 -8.60 -20.73
N LYS A 174 -6.65 -9.53 -20.04
CA LYS A 174 -7.20 -10.84 -19.66
C LYS A 174 -8.53 -10.72 -18.92
N TYR A 175 -8.60 -9.85 -17.92
CA TYR A 175 -9.84 -9.66 -17.15
C TYR A 175 -10.91 -8.85 -17.89
N ALA A 176 -10.53 -7.87 -18.72
CA ALA A 176 -11.49 -7.14 -19.56
C ALA A 176 -12.20 -8.07 -20.56
N VAL A 177 -11.46 -8.96 -21.23
CA VAL A 177 -12.03 -10.01 -22.10
C VAL A 177 -12.94 -10.96 -21.31
N HIS A 178 -12.54 -11.37 -20.10
CA HIS A 178 -13.38 -12.21 -19.24
C HIS A 178 -14.70 -11.52 -18.88
N TYR A 179 -14.67 -10.27 -18.41
CA TYR A 179 -15.88 -9.55 -18.04
C TYR A 179 -16.77 -9.22 -19.24
N HIS A 180 -16.21 -8.83 -20.39
CA HIS A 180 -16.93 -8.69 -21.66
C HIS A 180 -17.73 -9.95 -21.98
N ASN A 181 -17.08 -11.11 -21.97
CA ASN A 181 -17.70 -12.39 -22.32
C ASN A 181 -18.78 -12.81 -21.32
N ASN A 182 -18.59 -12.52 -20.03
CA ASN A 182 -19.61 -12.73 -19.00
C ASN A 182 -20.84 -11.83 -19.23
N CYS A 183 -20.63 -10.54 -19.52
CA CYS A 183 -21.70 -9.59 -19.82
C CYS A 183 -22.50 -10.00 -21.07
N MET A 184 -21.82 -10.41 -22.15
CA MET A 184 -22.45 -10.96 -23.35
C MET A 184 -23.29 -12.21 -23.03
N SER A 185 -22.73 -13.15 -22.26
CA SER A 185 -23.40 -14.40 -21.88
C SER A 185 -24.62 -14.16 -20.97
N ALA A 186 -24.60 -13.10 -20.16
CA ALA A 186 -25.71 -12.67 -19.31
C ALA A 186 -26.73 -11.77 -20.03
N GLY A 187 -26.53 -11.45 -21.31
CA GLY A 187 -27.38 -10.54 -22.09
C GLY A 187 -27.26 -9.05 -21.72
N ASN A 188 -26.27 -8.67 -20.90
CA ASN A 188 -26.00 -7.27 -20.55
C ASN A 188 -25.08 -6.64 -21.61
N LEU A 189 -25.66 -6.34 -22.77
CA LEU A 189 -24.92 -5.81 -23.92
C LEU A 189 -24.25 -4.46 -23.62
N HIS A 190 -24.92 -3.55 -22.91
CA HIS A 190 -24.35 -2.24 -22.59
C HIS A 190 -23.05 -2.35 -21.76
N ALA A 191 -23.03 -3.21 -20.74
CA ALA A 191 -21.80 -3.44 -19.97
C ALA A 191 -20.74 -4.20 -20.78
N ALA A 192 -21.14 -5.05 -21.74
CA ALA A 192 -20.20 -5.68 -22.66
C ALA A 192 -19.53 -4.64 -23.57
N ASP A 193 -20.29 -3.71 -24.16
CA ASP A 193 -19.76 -2.63 -25.01
C ASP A 193 -18.72 -1.79 -24.25
N GLN A 194 -19.01 -1.40 -23.01
CA GLN A 194 -18.08 -0.68 -22.13
C GLN A 194 -16.79 -1.47 -21.85
N TRP A 195 -16.84 -2.80 -21.73
CA TRP A 195 -15.63 -3.63 -21.66
C TRP A 195 -14.92 -3.77 -23.00
N GLY A 196 -15.65 -3.71 -24.12
CA GLY A 196 -15.08 -3.62 -25.47
C GLY A 196 -14.23 -2.35 -25.67
N GLU A 197 -14.65 -1.22 -25.09
CA GLU A 197 -13.85 0.01 -25.06
C GLU A 197 -12.53 -0.19 -24.29
N VAL A 198 -12.57 -0.85 -23.12
CA VAL A 198 -11.37 -1.19 -22.32
C VAL A 198 -10.40 -2.08 -23.13
N ILE A 199 -10.91 -3.12 -23.79
CA ILE A 199 -10.11 -4.02 -24.64
C ILE A 199 -9.44 -3.21 -25.76
N THR A 200 -10.21 -2.36 -26.45
CA THR A 200 -9.73 -1.50 -27.55
C THR A 200 -8.71 -0.45 -27.09
N ALA A 201 -8.73 -0.06 -25.81
CA ALA A 201 -7.74 0.83 -25.21
C ALA A 201 -6.44 0.12 -24.80
N LEU A 202 -6.48 -1.20 -24.59
CA LEU A 202 -5.37 -2.02 -24.11
C LEU A 202 -4.58 -2.75 -25.21
N ASP A 203 -5.21 -2.98 -26.37
CA ASP A 203 -4.66 -3.68 -27.54
C ASP A 203 -3.88 -2.75 -28.49
N LYS A 204 -3.28 -1.68 -27.92
CA LYS A 204 -2.51 -0.63 -28.60
C LYS A 204 -1.09 -0.54 -28.05
#